data_AF-A0A353GN23-F1
#
_entry.id   AF-A0A353GN23-F1
#
_cell.length_a   1.000
_cell.length_b   1.000
_cell.length_c   1.000
_cell.angle_alpha   90.00
_cell.angle_beta   90.00
_cell.angle_gamma   90.00
#
_symmetry.space_group_name_H-M   'P 1'
#
loop_
_entity.id
_entity.type
_entity.pdbx_description
1 polymer ?
#
loop_
_entity_poly.entity_id
_entity_poly.type
_entity_poly.pdbx_seq_one_letter_code
_entity_poly.pdbx_strand_id
1 'polypeptide(L)' 'MSISEDYVSLEILQERIKTARDRMHQLWSEKGYTDTDVLNASIELDDLLNEYQRRFRFLKG' A
#
# COMPACT_ATOMS: atom_id res chain seq x y z
N MET A 1 8.90 -3.83 -24.34
CA MET A 1 7.66 -3.11 -24.72
C MET A 1 7.04 -2.48 -23.46
N SER A 2 7.85 -2.01 -22.50
CA SER A 2 7.55 -2.36 -21.09
C SER A 2 7.52 -1.20 -20.08
N ILE A 3 7.93 0.02 -20.45
CA ILE A 3 7.96 1.14 -19.49
C ILE A 3 6.54 1.58 -19.12
N SER A 4 5.60 1.59 -20.08
CA SER A 4 4.22 2.01 -19.82
C SER A 4 3.46 1.05 -18.88
N GLU A 5 3.69 -0.25 -18.99
CA GLU A 5 3.02 -1.26 -18.16
C GLU A 5 3.48 -1.20 -16.70
N ASP A 6 4.79 -1.01 -16.48
CA ASP A 6 5.34 -0.88 -15.13
C ASP A 6 4.91 0.42 -14.44
N TYR A 7 4.77 1.53 -15.19
CA TYR A 7 4.25 2.79 -14.68
C TYR A 7 2.76 2.71 -14.30
N VAL A 8 1.92 2.10 -15.16
CA VAL A 8 0.51 1.82 -14.83
C VAL A 8 0.42 0.93 -13.59
N SER A 9 1.33 -0.03 -13.45
CA SER A 9 1.44 -0.88 -12.25
C SER A 9 1.76 -0.09 -10.97
N LEU A 10 2.62 0.93 -11.05
CA LEU A 10 2.93 1.79 -9.90
C LEU A 10 1.76 2.69 -9.50
N GLU A 11 1.06 3.28 -10.46
CA GLU A 11 -0.12 4.11 -10.19
C GLU A 11 -1.23 3.31 -9.50
N ILE A 12 -1.48 2.08 -9.97
CA ILE A 12 -2.43 1.16 -9.32
C ILE A 12 -1.98 0.84 -7.88
N LEU A 13 -0.69 0.61 -7.65
CA LEU A 13 -0.16 0.38 -6.31
C LEU A 13 -0.34 1.60 -5.40
N GLN A 14 -0.13 2.81 -5.91
CA GLN A 14 -0.34 4.04 -5.13
C GLN A 14 -1.80 4.19 -4.70
N GLU A 15 -2.76 3.93 -5.59
CA GLU A 15 -4.18 3.98 -5.23
C GLU A 15 -4.56 2.90 -4.21
N ARG A 16 -3.98 1.69 -4.31
CA ARG A 16 -4.16 0.63 -3.31
C ARG A 16 -3.57 1.03 -1.96
N ILE A 17 -2.37 1.62 -1.92
CA ILE A 17 -1.75 2.14 -0.70
C ILE A 17 -2.63 3.20 -0.05
N LYS A 18 -3.15 4.15 -0.85
CA LYS A 18 -4.05 5.20 -0.37
C LYS A 18 -5.31 4.61 0.26
N THR A 19 -5.96 3.68 -0.45
CA THR A 19 -7.17 3.00 0.05
C THR A 19 -6.89 2.22 1.33
N ALA A 20 -5.79 1.45 1.39
CA ALA A 20 -5.40 0.68 2.57
C ALA A 20 -5.11 1.58 3.77
N ARG A 21 -4.42 2.71 3.54
CA ARG A 21 -4.14 3.73 4.57
C ARG A 21 -5.44 4.34 5.10
N ASP A 22 -6.36 4.73 4.22
CA ASP A 22 -7.63 5.33 4.62
C ASP A 22 -8.47 4.34 5.46
N ARG A 23 -8.49 3.06 5.06
CA ARG A 23 -9.12 1.97 5.83
C ARG A 23 -8.46 1.79 7.21
N MET A 24 -7.13 1.80 7.28
CA MET A 24 -6.41 1.69 8.55
C MET A 24 -6.75 2.86 9.49
N HIS A 25 -6.83 4.09 8.96
CA HIS A 25 -7.23 5.26 9.75
C HIS A 25 -8.67 5.17 10.24
N GLN A 26 -9.60 4.69 9.42
CA GLN A 26 -10.98 4.45 9.84
C GLN A 26 -11.04 3.42 10.97
N LEU A 27 -10.38 2.27 10.80
CA LEU A 27 -10.33 1.22 11.82
C LEU A 27 -9.69 1.71 13.12
N TRP A 28 -8.61 2.49 13.03
CA TRP A 28 -8.00 3.10 14.21
C TRP A 28 -8.98 4.04 14.90
N SER A 29 -9.64 4.92 14.15
CA SER A 29 -10.62 5.85 14.72
C SER A 29 -11.80 5.14 15.39
N GLU A 30 -12.23 3.99 14.88
CA GLU A 30 -13.37 3.24 15.40
C GLU A 30 -13.01 2.32 16.57
N LYS A 31 -11.85 1.64 16.51
CA LYS A 31 -11.51 0.52 17.39
C LYS A 31 -10.28 0.74 18.26
N GLY A 32 -9.47 1.75 17.94
CA GLY A 32 -8.19 2.00 18.60
C GLY A 32 -7.04 1.14 18.05
N TYR A 33 -5.81 1.52 18.38
CA TYR A 33 -4.58 1.00 17.75
C TYR A 33 -4.22 -0.45 18.10
N THR A 34 -4.84 -1.03 19.14
CA THR A 34 -4.57 -2.42 19.59
C THR A 34 -5.55 -3.43 19.00
N ASP A 35 -6.52 -2.98 18.21
CA ASP A 35 -7.48 -3.89 17.59
C ASP A 35 -6.80 -4.74 16.51
N THR A 36 -7.15 -6.03 16.47
CA THR A 36 -6.59 -6.99 15.52
C THR A 36 -6.85 -6.57 14.07
N ASP A 37 -7.96 -5.89 13.78
CA ASP A 37 -8.26 -5.42 12.42
C ASP A 37 -7.37 -4.24 12.03
N VAL A 38 -6.99 -3.38 12.99
CA VAL A 38 -6.02 -2.30 12.76
C VAL A 38 -4.63 -2.88 12.50
N LEU A 39 -4.24 -3.90 13.27
CA LEU A 39 -2.97 -4.62 13.05
C LEU A 39 -2.95 -5.29 11.67
N ASN A 40 -4.01 -6.00 11.29
CA ASN A 40 -4.11 -6.62 9.97
C ASN A 40 -4.06 -5.58 8.84
N ALA A 41 -4.76 -4.45 8.98
CA ALA A 41 -4.70 -3.36 8.02
C ALA A 41 -3.31 -2.74 7.91
N SER A 42 -2.56 -2.67 9.02
CA SER A 42 -1.17 -2.17 9.01
C SER A 42 -0.20 -3.11 8.28
N ILE A 43 -0.40 -4.43 8.40
CA ILE A 43 0.39 -5.44 7.68
C ILE A 43 0.10 -5.35 6.18
N GLU A 44 -1.18 -5.25 5.79
CA GLU A 44 -1.58 -5.09 4.38
C GLU A 44 -0.97 -3.83 3.76
N LEU A 45 -0.95 -2.71 4.50
CA LEU A 45 -0.33 -1.47 4.06
C LEU A 45 1.19 -1.62 3.87
N ASP A 46 1.87 -2.28 4.80
CA ASP A 46 3.32 -2.50 4.73
C ASP A 46 3.71 -3.36 3.52
N ASP A 47 2.95 -4.42 3.24
CA ASP A 47 3.17 -5.27 2.07
C ASP A 47 3.07 -4.47 0.75
N LEU A 48 2.05 -3.60 0.64
CA LEU A 48 1.87 -2.73 -0.53
C LEU A 48 3.01 -1.71 -0.67
N LEU A 49 3.48 -1.13 0.43
CA LEU A 49 4.62 -0.21 0.43
C LEU A 49 5.91 -0.90 0.01
N ASN A 50 6.16 -2.12 0.53
CA ASN A 50 7.30 -2.95 0.17
C ASN A 50 7.28 -3.35 -1.31
N GLU A 51 6.11 -3.63 -1.86
CA GLU A 51 5.94 -3.91 -3.29
C GLU A 51 6.20 -2.68 -4.15
N TYR A 52 5.63 -1.53 -3.78
CA TYR A 52 5.87 -0.26 -4.47
C TYR A 52 7.36 0.09 -4.46
N GLN A 53 8.04 -0.03 -3.32
CA GLN A 53 9.46 0.28 -3.22
C GLN A 53 10.33 -0.66 -4.08
N ARG A 54 10.00 -1.95 -4.14
CA ARG A 54 10.68 -2.93 -5.00
C ARG A 54 10.55 -2.55 -6.48
N ARG A 55 9.33 -2.26 -6.93
CA ARG A 55 9.07 -1.90 -8.33
C ARG A 55 9.64 -0.53 -8.71
N PHE A 56 9.54 0.45 -7.81
CA PHE A 56 10.14 1.76 -8.01
C PHE A 56 11.67 1.68 -8.11
N ARG A 57 12.32 0.84 -7.28
CA ARG A 57 13.76 0.59 -7.37
C ARG A 57 14.13 -0.07 -8.69
N PHE A 58 13.34 -1.02 -9.17
CA PHE A 58 13.57 -1.68 -10.46
C PHE A 58 13.49 -0.71 -11.64
N LEU A 59 12.56 0.25 -11.61
CA LEU A 59 12.40 1.26 -12.68
C LEU A 59 13.45 2.38 -12.66
N LYS A 60 14.14 2.56 -11.54
CA LYS A 60 15.19 3.57 -11.38
C LYS A 60 16.61 3.00 -11.53
N GLY A 61 16.74 1.68 -11.63
CA GLY A 61 18.00 0.95 -11.75
C GLY A 61 18.48 0.78 -13.19
#